data_AF-A0A537Y1A6-F1
#
_entry.id   AF-A0A537Y1A6-F1
#
_cell.length_a   1.000
_cell.length_b   1.000
_cell.length_c   1.000
_cell.angle_alpha   90.00
_cell.angle_beta   90.00
_cell.angle_gamma   90.00
#
_symmetry.space_group_name_H-M   'P 1'
#
loop_
_entity.id
_entity.type
_entity.pdbx_description
1 polymer ?
#
loop_
_entity_poly.entity_id
_entity_poly.type
_entity_poly.pdbx_seq_one_letter_code
_entity_poly.pdbx_strand_id
1 'polypeptide(L)'
;LGFAKSHRYEESVAALSALSGVKIATLDRLISGDREDPILIVGKTIGLEWVTVRALLLLRLGPNRIPATADIEAARANFARLMPSTAERVVNFWKSR
;
A
#
# COMPACT_ATOMS: atom_id res chain seq x y z
N LEU A 1 -22.26 10.83 11.89
CA LEU A 1 -21.08 11.73 11.94
C LEU A 1 -19.76 10.94 11.91
N GLY A 2 -19.62 9.93 11.04
CA GLY A 2 -18.48 8.99 11.05
C GLY A 2 -17.41 9.21 9.97
N PHE A 3 -17.71 10.02 8.95
CA PHE A 3 -16.86 10.20 7.77
C PHE A 3 -15.58 11.03 8.04
N ALA A 4 -15.65 11.99 8.97
CA ALA A 4 -14.64 13.05 9.06
C ALA A 4 -13.24 12.63 9.57
N LYS A 5 -13.08 11.44 10.18
CA LYS A 5 -11.78 11.00 10.73
C LYS A 5 -11.03 9.98 9.87
N SER A 6 -11.67 9.44 8.83
CA SER A 6 -11.10 8.34 8.00
C SER A 6 -10.60 8.80 6.62
N HIS A 7 -10.81 10.07 6.25
CA HIS A 7 -10.56 10.59 4.91
C HIS A 7 -9.15 10.36 4.37
N ARG A 8 -8.10 10.36 5.22
CA ARG A 8 -6.72 10.18 4.73
C ARG A 8 -6.46 8.81 4.14
N TYR A 9 -7.03 7.75 4.72
CA TYR A 9 -6.85 6.38 4.21
C TYR A 9 -7.63 6.19 2.92
N GLU A 10 -8.90 6.62 2.88
CA GLU A 10 -9.73 6.55 1.68
C GLU A 10 -9.14 7.32 0.50
N GLU A 11 -8.63 8.54 0.73
CA GLU A 11 -7.95 9.35 -0.28
C GLU A 11 -6.68 8.67 -0.81
N SER A 12 -5.90 8.05 0.09
CA SER A 12 -4.68 7.32 -0.29
C SER A 12 -5.00 6.10 -1.13
N VAL A 13 -6.01 5.32 -0.76
CA VAL A 13 -6.46 4.15 -1.53
C VAL A 13 -7.01 4.58 -2.89
N ALA A 14 -7.77 5.67 -2.95
CA ALA A 14 -8.27 6.24 -4.21
C ALA A 14 -7.13 6.69 -5.13
N ALA A 15 -6.13 7.41 -4.59
CA ALA A 15 -4.96 7.84 -5.34
C ALA A 15 -4.14 6.66 -5.87
N LEU A 16 -3.87 5.67 -5.02
CA LEU A 16 -3.16 4.45 -5.43
C LEU A 16 -3.95 3.66 -6.48
N SER A 17 -5.27 3.61 -6.38
CA SER A 17 -6.15 2.98 -7.37
C SER A 17 -6.04 3.69 -8.73
N ALA A 18 -6.11 5.02 -8.74
CA ALA A 18 -6.00 5.82 -9.96
C ALA A 18 -4.62 5.68 -10.62
N LEU A 19 -3.54 5.73 -9.83
CA LEU A 19 -2.16 5.65 -10.34
C LEU A 19 -1.79 4.23 -10.82
N SER A 20 -2.21 3.21 -10.08
CA SER A 20 -1.90 1.81 -10.43
C SER A 20 -2.84 1.25 -11.49
N GLY A 21 -4.04 1.80 -11.64
CA GLY A 21 -5.11 1.28 -12.49
C GLY A 21 -5.85 0.08 -11.91
N VAL A 22 -5.63 -0.28 -10.64
CA VAL A 22 -6.37 -1.33 -9.93
C VAL A 22 -7.70 -0.76 -9.43
N LYS A 23 -8.79 -1.52 -9.51
CA LYS A 23 -10.10 -1.10 -8.97
C LYS A 23 -10.00 -0.77 -7.48
N ILE A 24 -10.57 0.36 -7.08
CA ILE A 24 -10.49 0.86 -5.70
C ILE A 24 -10.99 -0.17 -4.68
N ALA A 25 -12.07 -0.91 -4.96
CA ALA A 25 -12.61 -1.94 -4.06
C ALA A 25 -11.67 -3.14 -3.88
N THR A 26 -10.93 -3.52 -4.93
CA THR A 26 -9.93 -4.59 -4.85
C THR A 26 -8.75 -4.12 -4.02
N LEU A 27 -8.29 -2.89 -4.27
CA LEU A 27 -7.15 -2.32 -3.58
C LEU A 27 -7.44 -2.07 -2.10
N ASP A 28 -8.62 -1.54 -1.77
CA ASP A 28 -9.07 -1.34 -0.40
C ASP A 28 -9.09 -2.66 0.40
N ARG A 29 -9.61 -3.74 -0.20
CA ARG A 29 -9.60 -5.07 0.43
C ARG A 29 -8.19 -5.61 0.64
N LEU A 30 -7.29 -5.40 -0.32
CA LEU A 30 -5.90 -5.85 -0.22
C LEU A 30 -5.15 -5.09 0.88
N ILE A 31 -5.27 -3.76 0.90
CA ILE A 31 -4.59 -2.90 1.86
C ILE A 31 -5.19 -3.08 3.27
N SER A 32 -6.50 -3.27 3.39
CA SER A 32 -7.16 -3.54 4.68
C SER A 32 -6.89 -4.95 5.22
N GLY A 33 -6.39 -5.87 4.39
CA GLY A 33 -5.97 -7.21 4.82
C GLY A 33 -4.78 -7.15 5.76
N ASP A 34 -4.38 -8.27 6.39
CA ASP A 34 -3.33 -8.29 7.42
C ASP A 34 -1.90 -8.04 6.89
N ARG A 35 -1.68 -8.24 5.59
CA ARG A 35 -0.35 -8.14 4.97
C ARG A 35 -0.05 -6.73 4.48
N GLU A 36 1.21 -6.34 4.62
CA GLU A 36 1.76 -5.07 4.10
C GLU A 36 2.22 -5.14 2.63
N ASP A 37 2.38 -6.36 2.11
CA ASP A 37 2.81 -6.63 0.72
C ASP A 37 2.08 -5.79 -0.33
N PRO A 38 0.74 -5.57 -0.26
CA PRO A 38 0.04 -4.82 -1.29
C PRO A 38 0.49 -3.37 -1.42
N ILE A 39 0.77 -2.70 -0.30
CA ILE A 39 1.29 -1.33 -0.31
C ILE A 39 2.69 -1.29 -0.94
N LEU A 40 3.54 -2.27 -0.59
CA LEU A 40 4.89 -2.38 -1.16
C LEU A 40 4.86 -2.61 -2.67
N ILE A 41 3.99 -3.51 -3.13
CA ILE A 41 3.83 -3.88 -4.53
C ILE A 41 3.29 -2.71 -5.35
N VAL A 42 2.18 -2.09 -4.92
CA VAL A 42 1.63 -0.94 -5.65
C VAL A 42 2.62 0.22 -5.67
N GLY A 43 3.25 0.50 -4.53
CA GLY A 43 4.26 1.55 -4.43
C GLY A 43 5.40 1.32 -5.42
N LYS A 44 5.87 0.07 -5.55
CA LYS A 44 6.93 -0.26 -6.51
C LYS A 44 6.47 -0.12 -7.96
N THR A 45 5.25 -0.56 -8.28
CA THR A 45 4.70 -0.49 -9.64
C THR A 45 4.53 0.94 -10.14
N ILE A 46 4.12 1.87 -9.28
CA ILE A 46 3.93 3.28 -9.67
C ILE A 46 5.18 4.14 -9.42
N GLY A 47 6.30 3.53 -9.03
CA GLY A 47 7.58 4.21 -8.84
C GLY A 47 7.66 5.09 -7.58
N LEU A 48 6.94 4.77 -6.51
CA LEU A 48 7.05 5.49 -5.24
C LEU A 48 8.39 5.23 -4.56
N GLU A 49 8.91 6.28 -3.93
CA GLU A 49 10.03 6.20 -3.01
C GLU A 49 9.63 5.53 -1.68
N TRP A 50 10.61 4.94 -1.00
CA TRP A 50 10.39 4.27 0.29
C TRP A 50 9.74 5.18 1.34
N VAL A 51 10.09 6.48 1.35
CA VAL A 51 9.51 7.44 2.31
C VAL A 51 7.99 7.52 2.19
N THR A 52 7.47 7.49 0.97
CA THR A 52 6.03 7.53 0.69
C THR A 52 5.36 6.19 1.04
N VAL A 53 6.00 5.07 0.68
CA VAL A 53 5.53 3.72 1.02
C VAL A 53 5.45 3.55 2.54
N ARG A 54 6.46 3.99 3.28
CA ARG A 54 6.47 3.99 4.75
C ARG A 54 5.35 4.84 5.33
N ALA A 55 5.07 6.01 4.77
CA ALA A 55 3.96 6.85 5.22
C ALA A 55 2.61 6.14 5.02
N LEU A 56 2.41 5.43 3.91
CA LEU A 56 1.22 4.63 3.64
C LEU A 56 1.07 3.45 4.61
N LEU A 57 2.16 2.76 4.96
CA LEU A 57 2.16 1.69 5.96
C LEU A 57 1.72 2.20 7.34
N LEU A 58 2.27 3.34 7.77
CA LEU A 58 1.88 3.98 9.03
C LEU A 58 0.42 4.44 9.01
N LEU A 59 -0.04 4.97 7.87
CA LEU A 59 -1.42 5.38 7.70
C LEU A 59 -2.40 4.20 7.82
N ARG A 60 -2.05 3.04 7.24
CA ARG A 60 -2.82 1.80 7.34
C ARG A 60 -2.93 1.29 8.78
N LEU A 61 -1.84 1.35 9.55
CA LEU A 61 -1.82 0.90 10.95
C LEU A 61 -2.68 1.80 11.86
N GLY A 62 -2.86 3.06 11.46
CA GLY A 62 -3.64 4.05 12.19
C GLY A 62 -2.84 4.68 13.35
N PRO A 63 -3.39 5.73 13.97
CA PRO A 63 -2.67 6.56 14.95
C PRO A 63 -2.32 5.85 16.26
N ASN A 64 -2.95 4.71 16.56
CA ASN A 64 -2.76 3.98 17.82
C ASN A 64 -1.80 2.80 17.70
N ARG A 65 -1.31 2.46 16.51
CA ARG A 65 -0.34 1.38 16.32
C ARG A 65 1.01 1.96 15.93
N ILE A 66 1.98 1.74 16.81
CA ILE A 66 3.39 1.98 16.52
C ILE A 66 3.95 0.64 16.03
N PRO A 67 4.31 0.51 14.75
CA PRO A 67 4.94 -0.73 14.26
C PRO A 67 6.29 -0.91 14.95
N ALA A 68 6.69 -2.16 15.18
CA ALA A 68 8.02 -2.41 15.69
C ALA A 68 9.04 -1.97 14.63
N THR A 69 10.16 -1.40 15.08
CA THR A 69 11.24 -0.97 14.16
C THR A 69 11.70 -2.12 13.26
N ALA A 70 11.72 -3.35 13.80
CA ALA A 70 12.06 -4.55 13.07
C ALA A 70 11.10 -4.83 11.89
N ASP A 71 9.80 -4.59 12.06
CA ASP A 71 8.80 -4.80 11.01
C ASP A 71 9.00 -3.82 9.86
N ILE A 72 9.25 -2.54 10.19
CA ILE A 72 9.50 -1.50 9.19
C ILE A 72 10.80 -1.76 8.41
N GLU A 73 11.86 -2.22 9.08
CA GLU A 73 13.11 -2.57 8.40
C GLU A 73 12.96 -3.83 7.54
N ALA A 74 12.18 -4.82 7.97
CA ALA A 74 11.85 -5.98 7.15
C ALA A 74 11.04 -5.58 5.90
N ALA A 75 10.03 -4.73 6.07
CA ALA A 75 9.26 -4.16 4.96
C ALA A 75 10.15 -3.36 3.99
N ARG A 76 11.10 -2.58 4.51
CA ARG A 76 12.09 -1.85 3.72
C ARG A 76 12.96 -2.78 2.90
N ALA A 77 13.52 -3.81 3.53
CA ALA A 77 14.36 -4.79 2.86
C ALA A 77 13.58 -5.53 1.77
N ASN A 78 12.33 -5.89 2.04
CA ASN A 78 11.42 -6.51 1.07
C ASN A 78 11.15 -5.56 -0.11
N PHE A 79 10.84 -4.30 0.15
CA PHE A 79 10.60 -3.28 -0.89
C PHE A 79 11.85 -3.04 -1.76
N ALA A 80 13.02 -3.00 -1.16
CA ALA A 80 14.29 -2.84 -1.86
C ALA A 80 14.59 -4.03 -2.78
N ARG A 81 14.34 -5.25 -2.29
CA ARG A 81 14.52 -6.51 -3.05
C ARG A 81 13.45 -6.75 -4.09
N LEU A 82 12.25 -6.18 -3.92
CA LEU A 82 11.15 -6.34 -4.85
C LEU A 82 11.51 -5.73 -6.21
N MET A 83 11.53 -6.57 -7.24
CA MET A 83 11.77 -6.14 -8.61
C MET A 83 10.51 -5.45 -9.17
N PRO A 84 10.65 -4.31 -9.87
CA PRO A 84 9.50 -3.62 -10.48
C PRO A 84 8.69 -4.53 -11.41
N SER A 85 9.35 -5.38 -12.19
CA SER A 85 8.70 -6.33 -13.11
C SER A 85 7.82 -7.37 -12.39
N THR A 86 8.23 -7.81 -11.20
CA THR A 86 7.40 -8.70 -10.36
C THR A 86 6.19 -7.94 -9.81
N ALA A 87 6.40 -6.71 -9.36
CA ALA A 87 5.31 -5.88 -8.85
C ALA A 87 4.24 -5.61 -9.93
N GLU A 88 4.67 -5.24 -11.14
CA GLU A 88 3.80 -5.06 -12.30
C GLU A 88 2.96 -6.30 -12.63
N ARG A 89 3.56 -7.49 -12.62
CA ARG A 89 2.82 -8.75 -12.85
C ARG A 89 1.70 -8.94 -11.84
N VAL A 90 1.99 -8.70 -10.55
CA VAL A 90 1.00 -8.85 -9.48
C VAL A 90 -0.11 -7.79 -9.62
N VAL A 91 0.24 -6.54 -9.92
CA VAL A 91 -0.75 -5.48 -10.15
C VAL A 91 -1.62 -5.80 -11.36
N ASN A 92 -1.06 -6.30 -12.46
CA ASN A 92 -1.83 -6.71 -13.63
C ASN A 92 -2.77 -7.88 -13.33
N PHE A 93 -2.37 -8.80 -12.44
CA PHE A 93 -3.28 -9.84 -11.94
C PHE A 93 -4.43 -9.26 -11.09
N TRP A 94 -4.20 -8.20 -10.31
CA TRP A 94 -5.29 -7.54 -9.57
C TRP A 94 -6.25 -6.77 -10.47
N LYS A 95 -5.76 -6.21 -11.58
CA LYS A 95 -6.61 -5.50 -12.56
C LYS A 95 -7.61 -6.42 -13.25
N SER A 96 -7.25 -7.69 -13.46
CA SER A 96 -8.10 -8.67 -14.14
C SER A 96 -9.17 -9.29 -13.24
N ARG A 97 -9.14 -9.03 -11.92
CA ARG A 97 -10.22 -9.36 -10.98
C ARG A 97 -11.23 -8.22 -10.86
#